data_AF-A0A5C3EPA2-F1
#
_entry.id   AF-A0A5C3EPA2-F1
#
_cell.length_a   1.000
_cell.length_b   1.000
_cell.length_c   1.000
_cell.angle_alpha   90.00
_cell.angle_beta   90.00
_cell.angle_gamma   90.00
#
_symmetry.space_group_name_H-M   'P 1'
#
loop_
_entity.id
_entity.type
_entity.pdbx_description
1 polymer ?
#
loop_
_entity_poly.entity_id
_entity_poly.type
_entity_poly.pdbx_seq_one_letter_code
_entity_poly.pdbx_strand_id
1 'polypeptide(L)'
;MASTSSSLARVLLRSGSKPGSTLARYRQAQRSLTQQASPLQETNAVREIHKLMAEVRGAHPQKLKLSMPTRLAPRRSWMKEMQSQAQNHADSPTPSSSELPEAMLKPKRMQDSYVELYLPFTEDAELLEKYIATSGLIRLGKVLEDLDSLAGGISYQHALGGRPGEVSAPIYIVTASVDRLDLLAPLTADANYRLSGHVIYVGSSSMEVFVSIEQLTEPMSPNKICLTGRFTMAARNAHTLSSQRIAPLILETDAEKALFAMGQSHKNRKRTEAASSLEKVPPSKEEAFLLHSQYLRGLHAGMFATDELHGPAIKLETVNHPNGPTLVPVRKTSLSTTMHMHPQQRNVHQKIFGGFLMRSAYELAWMASASLVNRHVQFLSLDALSFHAPVPIGAMLQLSSQIAYTSEPDQHPQGHTIAGVTVLAEVVDLETGERKKSNTFHFSFDLGETDRQVLPQTYKEAMEFIEGKRRVEIGAEMRRLYQGEPDETPHLSA
;
A
#
# COMPACT_ATOMS: atom_id res chain seq x y z
N MET A 1 47.56 43.56 28.87
CA MET A 1 46.85 42.51 28.11
C MET A 1 47.37 41.15 28.55
N ALA A 2 46.53 40.12 28.41
CA ALA A 2 46.69 38.70 28.77
C ALA A 2 46.24 38.32 30.18
N SER A 3 45.14 37.56 30.18
CA SER A 3 44.21 37.24 31.26
C SER A 3 44.36 35.79 31.75
N THR A 4 43.96 35.62 33.00
CA THR A 4 43.81 34.40 33.80
C THR A 4 42.80 33.40 33.21
N SER A 5 43.14 32.10 33.22
CA SER A 5 42.22 31.00 32.88
C SER A 5 42.44 29.81 33.81
N SER A 6 41.68 29.78 34.92
CA SER A 6 41.43 28.57 35.71
C SER A 6 40.09 28.70 36.44
N SER A 7 39.01 28.07 35.96
CA SER A 7 37.85 27.61 36.78
C SER A 7 36.63 27.08 35.98
N LEU A 8 36.80 26.33 34.89
CA LEU A 8 35.66 25.77 34.14
C LEU A 8 35.69 24.24 33.98
N ALA A 9 36.27 23.52 34.95
CA ALA A 9 36.38 22.05 34.90
C ALA A 9 35.50 21.29 35.91
N ARG A 10 34.40 21.86 36.45
CA ARG A 10 33.65 21.17 37.53
C ARG A 10 32.12 21.30 37.62
N VAL A 11 31.39 21.64 36.55
CA VAL A 11 29.91 21.83 36.66
C VAL A 11 29.05 21.04 35.64
N LEU A 12 29.59 20.09 34.88
CA LEU A 12 28.77 19.27 33.95
C LEU A 12 28.65 17.79 34.32
N LEU A 13 28.42 17.53 35.61
CA LEU A 13 28.02 16.21 36.12
C LEU A 13 26.83 16.38 37.09
N ARG A 14 25.67 16.81 36.56
CA ARG A 14 24.33 16.65 37.17
C ARG A 14 23.24 17.23 36.26
N SER A 15 22.84 16.47 35.25
CA SER A 15 21.46 16.48 34.73
C SER A 15 21.24 15.26 33.84
N GLY A 16 20.89 14.13 34.47
CA GLY A 16 20.38 12.98 33.75
C GLY A 16 19.02 13.32 33.16
N SER A 17 18.98 13.74 31.90
CA SER A 17 17.77 13.72 31.08
C SER A 17 17.87 12.51 30.15
N LYS A 18 16.91 11.59 30.28
CA LYS A 18 16.83 10.38 29.46
C LYS A 18 16.59 10.78 27.99
N PRO A 19 17.26 10.18 27.00
CA PRO A 19 17.15 10.54 25.59
C PRO A 19 15.77 10.26 24.94
N GLY A 20 14.85 9.56 25.62
CA GLY A 20 13.56 9.15 25.05
C GLY A 20 12.49 10.26 24.94
N SER A 21 12.44 11.24 25.85
CA SER A 21 11.35 12.23 25.86
C SER A 21 11.52 13.36 24.83
N THR A 22 12.75 13.65 24.45
CA THR A 22 13.10 14.66 23.45
C THR A 22 12.80 14.17 22.03
N LEU A 23 13.01 12.87 21.75
CA LEU A 23 12.71 12.23 20.46
C LEU A 23 11.21 12.24 20.15
N ALA A 24 10.35 11.93 21.12
CA ALA A 24 8.90 11.96 20.94
C ALA A 24 8.39 13.38 20.61
N ARG A 25 8.86 14.38 21.35
CA ARG A 25 8.51 15.80 21.12
C ARG A 25 9.03 16.32 19.77
N TYR A 26 10.22 15.88 19.35
CA TYR A 26 10.79 16.27 18.06
C TYR A 26 10.07 15.61 16.88
N ARG A 27 9.72 14.32 16.99
CA ARG A 27 8.86 13.62 16.02
C ARG A 27 7.50 14.30 15.89
N GLN A 28 6.90 14.74 17.00
CA GLN A 28 5.65 15.49 17.01
C GLN A 28 5.80 16.87 16.33
N ALA A 29 6.92 17.57 16.55
CA ALA A 29 7.23 18.85 15.91
C ALA A 29 7.48 18.70 14.39
N GLN A 30 8.24 17.69 13.95
CA GLN A 30 8.51 17.41 12.54
C GLN A 30 7.22 16.96 11.81
N ARG A 31 6.36 16.17 12.47
CA ARG A 31 4.99 15.81 11.99
C ARG A 31 4.08 17.04 11.88
N SER A 32 4.18 18.00 12.80
CA SER A 32 3.41 19.27 12.73
C SER A 32 3.82 20.14 11.55
N LEU A 33 5.08 20.04 11.11
CA LEU A 33 5.62 20.73 9.93
C LEU A 33 5.21 20.06 8.61
N THR A 34 4.99 18.74 8.57
CA THR A 34 4.60 18.00 7.36
C THR A 34 3.10 17.75 7.21
N GLN A 35 2.28 18.09 8.22
CA GLN A 35 0.84 17.73 8.30
C GLN A 35 0.54 16.23 8.06
N GLN A 36 1.52 15.36 8.31
CA GLN A 36 1.33 13.91 8.24
C GLN A 36 0.51 13.45 9.44
N ALA A 37 -0.52 12.62 9.20
CA ALA A 37 -1.31 12.05 10.29
C ALA A 37 -0.42 11.13 11.13
N SER A 38 -0.54 11.25 12.45
CA SER A 38 0.10 10.30 13.35
C SER A 38 -0.51 8.90 13.15
N PRO A 39 0.25 7.82 13.36
CA PRO A 39 -0.28 6.46 13.39
C PRO A 39 -1.48 6.28 14.32
N LEU A 40 -1.53 7.04 15.43
CA LEU A 40 -2.68 7.13 16.32
C LEU A 40 -3.92 7.71 15.63
N GLN A 41 -3.78 8.83 14.93
CA GLN A 41 -4.87 9.44 14.17
C GLN A 41 -5.37 8.51 13.06
N GLU A 42 -4.47 7.82 12.35
CA GLU A 42 -4.88 6.87 11.30
C GLU A 42 -5.60 5.65 11.88
N THR A 43 -5.07 5.06 12.94
CA THR A 43 -5.68 3.90 13.61
C THR A 43 -7.05 4.25 14.18
N ASN A 44 -7.17 5.42 14.83
CA ASN A 44 -8.45 5.91 15.33
C ASN A 44 -9.42 6.22 14.19
N ALA A 45 -8.95 6.81 13.09
CA ALA A 45 -9.79 7.07 11.92
C ALA A 45 -10.34 5.78 11.32
N VAL A 46 -9.55 4.71 11.20
CA VAL A 46 -10.06 3.42 10.70
C VAL A 46 -11.06 2.79 11.66
N ARG A 47 -10.80 2.82 12.98
CA ARG A 47 -11.76 2.35 13.99
C ARG A 47 -13.08 3.12 13.94
N GLU A 48 -12.98 4.44 13.80
CA GLU A 48 -14.14 5.32 13.69
C GLU A 48 -14.91 5.04 12.39
N ILE A 49 -14.23 4.91 11.25
CA ILE A 49 -14.87 4.50 9.98
C ILE A 49 -15.63 3.18 10.19
N HIS A 50 -15.03 2.16 10.81
CA HIS A 50 -15.75 0.91 11.06
C HIS A 50 -17.01 1.06 11.91
N LYS A 51 -16.93 1.86 12.97
CA LYS A 51 -18.07 2.13 13.85
C LYS A 51 -19.19 2.83 13.06
N LEU A 52 -18.86 3.92 12.38
CA LEU A 52 -19.78 4.67 11.53
C LEU A 52 -20.37 3.77 10.43
N MET A 53 -19.56 2.85 9.90
CA MET A 53 -20.01 1.88 8.91
C MET A 53 -20.99 0.84 9.44
N ALA A 54 -20.82 0.39 10.68
CA ALA A 54 -21.81 -0.46 11.32
C ALA A 54 -23.14 0.29 11.48
N GLU A 55 -23.10 1.58 11.83
CA GLU A 55 -24.30 2.42 11.96
C GLU A 55 -25.00 2.63 10.61
N VAL A 56 -24.26 2.94 9.55
CA VAL A 56 -24.82 3.10 8.18
C VAL A 56 -25.45 1.79 7.69
N ARG A 57 -24.81 0.64 7.95
CA ARG A 57 -25.38 -0.68 7.64
C ARG A 57 -26.66 -0.97 8.42
N GLY A 58 -26.69 -0.61 9.71
CA GLY A 58 -27.85 -0.81 10.58
C GLY A 58 -29.06 0.08 10.25
N ALA A 59 -28.82 1.29 9.74
CA ALA A 59 -29.88 2.24 9.40
C ALA A 59 -30.71 1.82 8.17
N HIS A 60 -30.16 1.00 7.27
CA HIS A 60 -30.83 0.60 6.03
C HIS A 60 -30.62 -0.90 5.71
N PRO A 61 -31.27 -1.82 6.44
CA PRO A 61 -31.05 -3.26 6.33
C PRO A 61 -31.62 -3.92 5.06
N GLN A 62 -31.96 -3.18 3.99
CA GLN A 62 -32.68 -3.74 2.84
C GLN A 62 -31.87 -3.82 1.55
N LYS A 63 -31.79 -5.07 1.04
CA LYS A 63 -31.23 -5.52 -0.25
C LYS A 63 -29.71 -5.39 -0.39
N LEU A 64 -28.99 -6.13 0.44
CA LEU A 64 -27.68 -6.68 0.07
C LEU A 64 -27.86 -7.47 -1.23
N LYS A 65 -27.54 -6.86 -2.38
CA LYS A 65 -27.43 -7.63 -3.62
C LYS A 65 -26.13 -8.40 -3.53
N LEU A 66 -26.24 -9.69 -3.23
CA LEU A 66 -25.15 -10.65 -3.35
C LEU A 66 -24.67 -10.64 -4.82
N SER A 67 -23.73 -9.76 -5.14
CA SER A 67 -23.16 -9.64 -6.46
C SER A 67 -21.71 -10.00 -6.33
N MET A 68 -21.41 -11.29 -6.49
CA MET A 68 -20.05 -11.78 -6.67
C MET A 68 -19.33 -10.83 -7.63
N PRO A 69 -18.25 -10.12 -7.24
CA PRO A 69 -17.36 -9.49 -8.21
C PRO A 69 -16.65 -10.60 -8.97
N THR A 70 -17.36 -11.27 -9.87
CA THR A 70 -16.73 -11.87 -11.03
C THR A 70 -15.93 -10.74 -11.65
N ARG A 71 -14.62 -10.96 -11.85
CA ARG A 71 -13.72 -10.04 -12.56
C ARG A 71 -14.53 -9.26 -13.57
N LEU A 72 -14.38 -7.94 -13.60
CA LEU A 72 -14.90 -7.07 -14.66
C LEU A 72 -14.18 -7.44 -15.97
N ALA A 73 -14.37 -8.67 -16.41
CA ALA A 73 -13.79 -9.28 -17.58
C ALA A 73 -14.71 -8.88 -18.72
N PRO A 74 -14.16 -8.34 -19.82
CA PRO A 74 -14.97 -8.01 -20.98
C PRO A 74 -15.72 -9.25 -21.47
N ARG A 75 -17.04 -9.14 -21.64
CA ARG A 75 -17.89 -10.24 -22.18
C ARG A 75 -17.57 -10.57 -23.64
N ARG A 76 -16.84 -9.70 -24.35
CA ARG A 76 -16.43 -9.88 -25.75
C ARG A 76 -15.04 -10.53 -25.87
N SER A 77 -14.93 -11.47 -26.81
CA SER A 77 -13.65 -12.07 -27.20
C SER A 77 -12.68 -11.01 -27.74
N TRP A 78 -11.38 -11.15 -27.43
CA TRP A 78 -10.34 -10.26 -27.92
C TRP A 78 -10.29 -10.15 -29.46
N MET A 79 -10.54 -11.25 -30.18
CA MET A 79 -10.57 -11.21 -31.65
C MET A 79 -11.67 -10.29 -32.19
N LYS A 80 -12.86 -10.31 -31.58
CA LYS A 80 -13.97 -9.43 -31.96
C LYS A 80 -13.65 -7.96 -31.62
N GLU A 81 -12.95 -7.74 -30.52
CA GLU A 81 -12.48 -6.41 -30.13
C GLU A 81 -11.47 -5.85 -31.14
N MET A 82 -10.45 -6.64 -31.51
CA MET A 82 -9.47 -6.24 -32.53
C MET A 82 -10.12 -5.93 -33.88
N GLN A 83 -11.09 -6.74 -34.31
CA GLN A 83 -11.86 -6.49 -35.53
C GLN A 83 -12.65 -5.17 -35.45
N SER A 84 -13.29 -4.91 -34.31
CA SER A 84 -14.03 -3.66 -34.10
C SER A 84 -13.12 -2.43 -34.02
N GLN A 85 -11.92 -2.55 -33.43
CA GLN A 85 -10.93 -1.46 -33.40
C GLN A 85 -10.38 -1.18 -34.80
N ALA A 86 -10.15 -2.22 -35.61
CA ALA A 86 -9.74 -2.07 -37.01
C ALA A 86 -10.83 -1.42 -37.88
N GLN A 87 -12.11 -1.73 -37.62
CA GLN A 87 -13.26 -1.11 -38.31
C GLN A 87 -13.53 0.33 -37.85
N ASN A 88 -13.41 0.64 -36.56
CA ASN A 88 -13.55 2.00 -36.03
C ASN A 88 -12.41 2.95 -36.46
N HIS A 89 -11.26 2.41 -36.88
CA HIS A 89 -10.21 3.22 -37.52
C HIS A 89 -10.55 3.59 -38.98
N ALA A 90 -11.54 2.95 -39.61
CA ALA A 90 -11.97 3.20 -40.99
C ALA A 90 -13.19 4.14 -41.08
N ASP A 91 -14.06 4.16 -40.07
CA ASP A 91 -15.24 5.05 -40.00
C ASP A 91 -15.08 6.08 -38.89
N SER A 92 -15.15 7.38 -39.22
CA SER A 92 -15.19 8.46 -38.23
C SER A 92 -16.59 8.57 -37.61
N PRO A 93 -16.77 8.36 -36.28
CA PRO A 93 -18.09 8.49 -35.68
C PRO A 93 -18.37 9.97 -35.37
N THR A 94 -19.58 10.39 -35.72
CA THR A 94 -20.21 11.64 -35.28
C THR A 94 -20.32 11.66 -33.74
N PRO A 95 -20.14 12.82 -33.08
CA PRO A 95 -20.10 12.89 -31.62
C PRO A 95 -21.53 12.80 -31.06
N SER A 96 -21.98 11.61 -30.67
CA SER A 96 -23.06 11.48 -29.70
C SER A 96 -22.57 12.01 -28.35
N SER A 97 -23.33 12.90 -27.73
CA SER A 97 -22.99 13.68 -26.52
C SER A 97 -21.89 13.08 -25.65
N SER A 98 -20.78 13.82 -25.51
CA SER A 98 -19.61 13.42 -24.73
C SER A 98 -19.89 13.32 -23.22
N GLU A 99 -21.01 13.79 -22.71
CA GLU A 99 -21.28 13.84 -21.28
C GLU A 99 -22.24 12.74 -20.81
N LEU A 100 -22.08 12.32 -19.54
CA LEU A 100 -23.00 11.37 -18.90
C LEU A 100 -24.42 11.95 -18.88
N PRO A 101 -25.45 11.15 -19.17
CA PRO A 101 -26.85 11.61 -19.07
C PRO A 101 -27.14 12.20 -17.69
N GLU A 102 -27.88 13.31 -17.62
CA GLU A 102 -28.20 13.98 -16.35
C GLU A 102 -28.86 13.05 -15.31
N ALA A 103 -29.63 12.07 -15.78
CA ALA A 103 -30.23 11.05 -14.91
C ALA A 103 -29.18 10.24 -14.12
N MET A 104 -27.98 10.03 -14.68
CA MET A 104 -26.87 9.34 -14.03
C MET A 104 -26.08 10.23 -13.06
N LEU A 105 -26.28 11.55 -13.11
CA LEU A 105 -25.65 12.54 -12.23
C LEU A 105 -26.52 12.91 -11.02
N LYS A 106 -27.74 12.34 -10.92
CA LYS A 106 -28.60 12.53 -9.76
C LYS A 106 -27.89 12.04 -8.49
N PRO A 107 -27.98 12.77 -7.36
CA PRO A 107 -27.38 12.35 -6.10
C PRO A 107 -27.80 10.94 -5.68
N LYS A 108 -26.87 10.16 -5.13
CA LYS A 108 -27.09 8.77 -4.70
C LYS A 108 -26.69 8.58 -3.24
N ARG A 109 -27.24 7.56 -2.57
CA ARG A 109 -26.91 7.26 -1.17
C ARG A 109 -25.64 6.42 -1.09
N MET A 110 -24.93 6.48 0.04
CA MET A 110 -23.73 5.64 0.25
C MET A 110 -24.05 4.14 0.08
N GLN A 111 -25.18 3.70 0.62
CA GLN A 111 -25.65 2.31 0.54
C GLN A 111 -25.88 1.81 -0.89
N ASP A 112 -26.21 2.70 -1.84
CA ASP A 112 -26.55 2.30 -3.21
C ASP A 112 -25.30 1.77 -3.95
N SER A 113 -24.12 2.11 -3.43
CA SER A 113 -22.81 1.66 -3.90
C SER A 113 -22.29 0.40 -3.21
N TYR A 114 -23.03 -0.15 -2.23
CA TYR A 114 -22.56 -1.30 -1.46
C TYR A 114 -22.41 -2.54 -2.34
N VAL A 115 -21.27 -3.20 -2.22
CA VAL A 115 -20.97 -4.49 -2.86
C VAL A 115 -20.24 -5.38 -1.86
N GLU A 116 -20.52 -6.68 -1.92
CA GLU A 116 -19.82 -7.70 -1.14
C GLU A 116 -19.41 -8.90 -2.00
N LEU A 117 -18.34 -9.56 -1.58
CA LEU A 117 -17.81 -10.81 -2.08
C LEU A 117 -17.70 -11.77 -0.91
N TYR A 118 -18.34 -12.92 -1.05
CA TYR A 118 -18.27 -14.00 -0.09
C TYR A 118 -17.22 -15.02 -0.52
N LEU A 119 -16.33 -15.39 0.41
CA LEU A 119 -15.27 -16.39 0.24
C LEU A 119 -15.53 -17.57 1.20
N PRO A 120 -16.36 -18.55 0.79
CA PRO A 120 -16.69 -19.72 1.60
C PRO A 120 -15.60 -20.80 1.57
N PHE A 121 -14.42 -20.53 2.12
CA PHE A 121 -13.31 -21.49 2.06
C PHE A 121 -13.59 -22.84 2.75
N THR A 122 -14.46 -22.85 3.77
CA THR A 122 -14.84 -24.09 4.48
C THR A 122 -15.93 -24.89 3.75
N GLU A 123 -16.64 -24.27 2.79
CA GLU A 123 -17.78 -24.88 2.11
C GLU A 123 -17.48 -25.20 0.63
N ASP A 124 -16.55 -24.46 0.01
CA ASP A 124 -16.18 -24.60 -1.40
C ASP A 124 -14.67 -24.88 -1.54
N ALA A 125 -14.35 -26.18 -1.67
CA ALA A 125 -12.98 -26.65 -1.84
C ALA A 125 -12.36 -26.22 -3.18
N GLU A 126 -13.14 -26.10 -4.26
CA GLU A 126 -12.64 -25.67 -5.56
C GLU A 126 -12.29 -24.17 -5.56
N LEU A 127 -13.03 -23.38 -4.79
CA LEU A 127 -12.67 -21.99 -4.53
C LEU A 127 -11.41 -21.92 -3.68
N LEU A 128 -11.35 -22.65 -2.56
CA LEU A 128 -10.17 -22.66 -1.69
C LEU A 128 -8.89 -23.02 -2.44
N GLU A 129 -8.93 -24.00 -3.35
CA GLU A 129 -7.76 -24.39 -4.17
C GLU A 129 -7.17 -23.22 -4.98
N LYS A 130 -8.01 -22.26 -5.38
CA LYS A 130 -7.56 -21.04 -6.11
C LYS A 130 -6.89 -20.02 -5.18
N TYR A 131 -7.16 -20.09 -3.88
CA TYR A 131 -6.76 -19.12 -2.86
C TYR A 131 -5.73 -19.66 -1.86
N ILE A 132 -5.46 -20.96 -1.81
CA ILE A 132 -4.50 -21.54 -0.87
C ILE A 132 -3.08 -21.51 -1.44
N ALA A 133 -2.09 -21.19 -0.60
CA ALA A 133 -0.68 -21.26 -0.92
C ALA A 133 -0.11 -22.62 -0.48
N THR A 134 1.07 -22.98 -0.99
CA THR A 134 1.78 -24.20 -0.57
C THR A 134 2.15 -24.20 0.92
N SER A 135 2.16 -23.04 1.56
CA SER A 135 2.34 -22.90 3.02
C SER A 135 1.10 -23.25 3.84
N GLY A 136 -0.06 -23.51 3.20
CA GLY A 136 -1.35 -23.70 3.86
C GLY A 136 -2.06 -22.39 4.24
N LEU A 137 -1.42 -21.23 4.02
CA LEU A 137 -2.04 -19.92 4.22
C LEU A 137 -2.76 -19.44 2.97
N ILE A 138 -3.66 -18.47 3.13
CA ILE A 138 -4.33 -17.83 2.00
C ILE A 138 -3.34 -16.95 1.20
N ARG A 139 -3.39 -17.06 -0.13
CA ARG A 139 -2.62 -16.28 -1.11
C ARG A 139 -3.04 -14.82 -1.07
N LEU A 140 -2.40 -14.04 -0.21
CA LEU A 140 -2.77 -12.64 -0.01
C LEU A 140 -2.68 -11.79 -1.29
N GLY A 141 -1.72 -12.07 -2.19
CA GLY A 141 -1.68 -11.41 -3.50
C GLY A 141 -2.99 -11.57 -4.30
N LYS A 142 -3.65 -12.73 -4.21
CA LYS A 142 -4.96 -12.96 -4.85
C LYS A 142 -6.06 -12.13 -4.18
N VAL A 143 -6.02 -12.03 -2.86
CA VAL A 143 -6.95 -11.20 -2.08
C VAL A 143 -6.78 -9.71 -2.43
N LEU A 144 -5.54 -9.22 -2.57
CA LEU A 144 -5.25 -7.84 -3.01
C LEU A 144 -5.82 -7.55 -4.42
N GLU A 145 -5.73 -8.52 -5.33
CA GLU A 145 -6.34 -8.42 -6.67
C GLU A 145 -7.87 -8.28 -6.58
N ASP A 146 -8.50 -9.02 -5.67
CA ASP A 146 -9.95 -9.00 -5.51
C ASP A 146 -10.44 -7.75 -4.78
N LEU A 147 -9.64 -7.18 -3.85
CA LEU A 147 -9.95 -5.89 -3.23
C LEU A 147 -10.03 -4.76 -4.26
N ASP A 148 -9.09 -4.72 -5.21
CA ASP A 148 -9.14 -3.75 -6.31
C ASP A 148 -10.38 -4.01 -7.18
N SER A 149 -10.69 -5.28 -7.47
CA SER A 149 -11.86 -5.67 -8.27
C SER A 149 -13.17 -5.26 -7.60
N LEU A 150 -13.24 -5.42 -6.28
CA LEU A 150 -14.35 -4.98 -5.44
C LEU A 150 -14.47 -3.46 -5.45
N ALA A 151 -13.37 -2.72 -5.27
CA ALA A 151 -13.36 -1.26 -5.32
C ALA A 151 -13.83 -0.71 -6.68
N GLY A 152 -13.41 -1.36 -7.78
CA GLY A 152 -13.93 -1.13 -9.11
C GLY A 152 -15.44 -1.39 -9.21
N GLY A 153 -15.89 -2.55 -8.72
CA GLY A 153 -17.31 -2.93 -8.69
C GLY A 153 -18.19 -1.93 -7.95
N ILE A 154 -17.77 -1.51 -6.75
CA ILE A 154 -18.42 -0.47 -5.93
C ILE A 154 -18.53 0.84 -6.71
N SER A 155 -17.45 1.23 -7.39
CA SER A 155 -17.40 2.48 -8.14
C SER A 155 -18.33 2.47 -9.36
N TYR A 156 -18.39 1.36 -10.09
CA TYR A 156 -19.36 1.21 -11.18
C TYR A 156 -20.79 1.13 -10.67
N GLN A 157 -21.01 0.46 -9.54
CA GLN A 157 -22.31 0.42 -8.86
C GLN A 157 -22.77 1.84 -8.50
N HIS A 158 -21.88 2.68 -7.95
CA HIS A 158 -22.16 4.09 -7.69
C HIS A 158 -22.40 4.89 -8.97
N ALA A 159 -21.53 4.78 -9.97
CA ALA A 159 -21.63 5.61 -11.17
C ALA A 159 -22.82 5.23 -12.06
N LEU A 160 -23.03 3.94 -12.31
CA LEU A 160 -23.96 3.42 -13.32
C LEU A 160 -25.17 2.68 -12.73
N GLY A 161 -25.19 2.40 -11.41
CA GLY A 161 -26.24 1.59 -10.79
C GLY A 161 -26.11 0.08 -11.03
N GLY A 162 -24.97 -0.35 -11.58
CA GLY A 162 -24.72 -1.74 -11.98
C GLY A 162 -23.38 -1.90 -12.68
N ARG A 163 -23.14 -3.10 -13.21
CA ARG A 163 -21.97 -3.35 -14.06
C ARG A 163 -22.06 -2.56 -15.37
N PRO A 164 -20.94 -2.10 -15.94
CA PRO A 164 -20.94 -1.54 -17.28
C PRO A 164 -21.52 -2.56 -18.26
N GLY A 165 -22.52 -2.14 -19.05
CA GLY A 165 -23.14 -2.97 -20.09
C GLY A 165 -22.18 -3.26 -21.26
N GLU A 166 -22.59 -4.14 -22.18
CA GLU A 166 -21.80 -4.52 -23.37
C GLU A 166 -21.60 -3.38 -24.39
N VAL A 167 -22.42 -2.33 -24.28
CA VAL A 167 -22.36 -1.13 -25.12
C VAL A 167 -21.53 -0.10 -24.37
N SER A 168 -20.43 0.34 -24.99
CA SER A 168 -19.48 1.38 -24.53
C SER A 168 -20.00 2.17 -23.35
N ALA A 169 -19.64 1.76 -22.13
CA ALA A 169 -20.01 2.51 -20.95
C ALA A 169 -19.40 3.91 -21.11
N PRO A 170 -20.18 5.00 -21.00
CA PRO A 170 -19.69 6.37 -21.25
C PRO A 170 -18.58 6.79 -20.26
N ILE A 171 -18.41 6.02 -19.18
CA ILE A 171 -17.45 6.25 -18.12
C ILE A 171 -16.43 5.11 -18.01
N TYR A 172 -15.18 5.52 -17.82
CA TYR A 172 -14.02 4.70 -17.53
C TYR A 172 -13.62 4.93 -16.07
N ILE A 173 -13.66 3.89 -15.24
CA ILE A 173 -13.20 3.97 -13.84
C ILE A 173 -11.90 3.21 -13.68
N VAL A 174 -10.90 3.88 -13.10
CA VAL A 174 -9.58 3.32 -12.79
C VAL A 174 -9.24 3.51 -11.32
N THR A 175 -8.41 2.62 -10.80
CA THR A 175 -7.74 2.82 -9.52
C THR A 175 -6.64 3.85 -9.70
N ALA A 176 -6.78 5.00 -9.03
CA ALA A 176 -5.79 6.07 -9.07
C ALA A 176 -4.75 5.93 -7.96
N SER A 177 -5.20 5.56 -6.76
CA SER A 177 -4.30 5.24 -5.65
C SER A 177 -4.97 4.27 -4.68
N VAL A 178 -4.13 3.59 -3.91
CA VAL A 178 -4.53 2.73 -2.79
C VAL A 178 -3.82 3.27 -1.57
N ASP A 179 -4.56 3.48 -0.49
CA ASP A 179 -3.96 3.85 0.79
C ASP A 179 -3.36 2.62 1.45
N ARG A 180 -2.60 2.83 2.53
CA ARG A 180 -1.96 1.77 3.27
C ARG A 180 -2.96 0.67 3.67
N LEU A 181 -2.59 -0.58 3.39
CA LEU A 181 -3.30 -1.79 3.77
C LEU A 181 -2.48 -2.53 4.82
N ASP A 182 -3.01 -2.67 6.03
CA ASP A 182 -2.40 -3.47 7.09
C ASP A 182 -3.17 -4.78 7.29
N LEU A 183 -2.45 -5.89 7.42
CA LEU A 183 -3.01 -7.16 7.82
C LEU A 183 -3.13 -7.18 9.34
N LEU A 184 -4.36 -6.98 9.83
CA LEU A 184 -4.68 -6.94 11.26
C LEU A 184 -4.80 -8.34 11.86
N ALA A 185 -5.25 -9.30 11.05
CA ALA A 185 -5.33 -10.70 11.42
C ALA A 185 -5.03 -11.60 10.21
N PRO A 186 -4.33 -12.74 10.41
CA PRO A 186 -4.03 -13.65 9.32
C PRO A 186 -5.31 -14.24 8.71
N LEU A 187 -5.25 -14.54 7.42
CA LEU A 187 -6.29 -15.26 6.69
C LEU A 187 -5.92 -16.74 6.63
N THR A 188 -6.84 -17.61 7.05
CA THR A 188 -6.65 -19.05 7.20
C THR A 188 -7.66 -19.83 6.34
N ALA A 189 -7.33 -21.08 6.00
CA ALA A 189 -8.17 -21.92 5.14
C ALA A 189 -9.42 -22.46 5.86
N ASP A 190 -9.43 -22.46 7.19
CA ASP A 190 -10.48 -22.98 8.07
C ASP A 190 -11.56 -21.94 8.42
N ALA A 191 -11.61 -20.82 7.70
CA ALA A 191 -12.56 -19.76 7.96
C ALA A 191 -13.16 -19.19 6.68
N ASN A 192 -14.40 -18.71 6.78
CA ASN A 192 -15.08 -18.01 5.70
C ASN A 192 -14.87 -16.50 5.84
N TYR A 193 -14.76 -15.80 4.71
CA TYR A 193 -14.52 -14.35 4.70
C TYR A 193 -15.56 -13.59 3.89
N ARG A 194 -15.85 -12.37 4.33
CA ARG A 194 -16.62 -11.37 3.58
C ARG A 194 -15.72 -10.18 3.27
N LEU A 195 -15.53 -9.94 1.98
CA LEU A 195 -14.94 -8.70 1.47
C LEU A 195 -16.11 -7.78 1.13
N SER A 196 -16.17 -6.57 1.69
CA SER A 196 -17.26 -5.65 1.40
C SER A 196 -16.82 -4.20 1.41
N GLY A 197 -17.59 -3.33 0.78
CA GLY A 197 -17.27 -1.91 0.73
C GLY A 197 -18.36 -1.08 0.05
N HIS A 198 -18.15 0.22 0.05
CA HIS A 198 -19.04 1.24 -0.52
C HIS A 198 -18.26 2.57 -0.62
N VAL A 199 -18.83 3.56 -1.29
CA VAL A 199 -18.24 4.89 -1.46
C VAL A 199 -18.47 5.73 -0.20
N ILE A 200 -17.39 6.23 0.41
CA ILE A 200 -17.45 7.11 1.60
C ILE A 200 -17.29 8.59 1.26
N TYR A 201 -16.71 8.91 0.10
CA TYR A 201 -16.55 10.29 -0.35
C TYR A 201 -16.56 10.38 -1.87
N VAL A 202 -17.20 11.43 -2.39
CA VAL A 202 -17.26 11.74 -3.82
C VAL A 202 -16.76 13.17 -4.04
N GLY A 203 -15.73 13.30 -4.88
CA GLY A 203 -15.27 14.57 -5.44
C GLY A 203 -16.01 14.91 -6.74
N SER A 204 -15.39 15.67 -7.64
CA SER A 204 -15.97 15.95 -8.96
C SER A 204 -15.94 14.73 -9.88
N SER A 205 -14.78 14.09 -10.00
CA SER A 205 -14.50 12.96 -10.90
C SER A 205 -13.72 11.84 -10.20
N SER A 206 -13.86 11.74 -8.88
CA SER A 206 -13.09 10.82 -8.04
C SER A 206 -13.94 10.33 -6.88
N MET A 207 -13.74 9.08 -6.48
CA MET A 207 -14.42 8.46 -5.35
C MET A 207 -13.38 7.90 -4.38
N GLU A 208 -13.61 8.05 -3.08
CA GLU A 208 -12.91 7.26 -2.06
C GLU A 208 -13.82 6.09 -1.67
N VAL A 209 -13.34 4.89 -1.95
CA VAL A 209 -14.02 3.63 -1.67
C VAL A 209 -13.36 3.00 -0.46
N PHE A 210 -14.16 2.75 0.57
CA PHE A 210 -13.72 1.99 1.73
C PHE A 210 -14.04 0.51 1.52
N VAL A 211 -13.06 -0.36 1.79
CA VAL A 211 -13.21 -1.82 1.76
C VAL A 211 -12.72 -2.44 3.05
N SER A 212 -13.38 -3.53 3.47
CA SER A 212 -12.99 -4.33 4.62
C SER A 212 -13.04 -5.82 4.31
N ILE A 213 -12.18 -6.58 4.97
CA ILE A 213 -12.19 -8.03 5.03
C ILE A 213 -12.57 -8.42 6.44
N GLU A 214 -13.68 -9.14 6.58
CA GLU A 214 -14.18 -9.65 7.83
C GLU A 214 -14.18 -11.18 7.80
N GLN A 215 -13.59 -11.81 8.82
CA GLN A 215 -13.76 -13.23 9.09
C GLN A 215 -15.16 -13.44 9.67
N LEU A 216 -15.95 -14.27 9.03
CA LEU A 216 -17.30 -14.60 9.48
C LEU A 216 -17.20 -15.61 10.63
N THR A 217 -17.73 -15.23 11.78
CA THR A 217 -17.80 -16.07 12.98
C THR A 217 -19.23 -16.56 13.20
N GLU A 218 -19.43 -17.46 14.16
CA GLU A 218 -20.76 -17.90 14.58
C GLU A 218 -21.70 -16.73 14.94
N PRO A 219 -23.03 -16.90 14.85
CA PRO A 219 -24.01 -15.81 14.89
C PRO A 219 -23.97 -14.90 16.12
N MET A 220 -23.33 -15.33 17.21
CA MET A 220 -23.31 -14.63 18.51
C MET A 220 -22.06 -13.78 18.77
N SER A 221 -21.05 -13.77 17.89
CA SER A 221 -19.87 -12.91 18.03
C SER A 221 -19.71 -11.90 16.90
N PRO A 222 -19.18 -10.69 17.18
CA PRO A 222 -18.85 -9.74 16.13
C PRO A 222 -17.78 -10.32 15.21
N ASN A 223 -17.96 -10.15 13.90
CA ASN A 223 -16.98 -10.58 12.92
C ASN A 223 -15.62 -9.93 13.19
N LYS A 224 -14.55 -10.73 13.07
CA LYS A 224 -13.18 -10.26 13.25
C LYS A 224 -12.71 -9.55 11.98
N ILE A 225 -12.16 -8.35 12.13
CA ILE A 225 -11.66 -7.58 10.98
C ILE A 225 -10.22 -8.01 10.69
N CYS A 226 -9.98 -8.46 9.47
CA CYS A 226 -8.67 -8.97 9.04
C CYS A 226 -7.86 -7.92 8.31
N LEU A 227 -8.50 -7.07 7.50
CA LEU A 227 -7.85 -6.05 6.69
C LEU A 227 -8.83 -4.94 6.34
N THR A 228 -8.33 -3.72 6.24
CA THR A 228 -9.07 -2.56 5.74
C THR A 228 -8.31 -1.85 4.66
N GLY A 229 -9.02 -1.23 3.73
CA GLY A 229 -8.41 -0.45 2.67
C GLY A 229 -9.24 0.73 2.23
N ARG A 230 -8.55 1.74 1.71
CA ARG A 230 -9.17 2.89 1.04
C ARG A 230 -8.60 3.00 -0.36
N PHE A 231 -9.48 2.99 -1.35
CA PHE A 231 -9.13 3.07 -2.76
C PHE A 231 -9.63 4.41 -3.30
N THR A 232 -8.75 5.17 -3.93
CA THR A 232 -9.16 6.35 -4.70
C THR A 232 -9.36 5.94 -6.14
N MET A 233 -10.61 6.06 -6.60
CA MET A 233 -11.06 5.65 -7.92
C MET A 233 -11.31 6.90 -8.75
N ALA A 234 -10.75 6.98 -9.97
CA ALA A 234 -10.92 8.11 -10.86
C ALA A 234 -11.88 7.78 -12.00
N ALA A 235 -12.87 8.64 -12.19
CA ALA A 235 -13.81 8.59 -13.29
C ALA A 235 -13.26 9.40 -14.48
N ARG A 236 -13.21 8.76 -15.63
CA ARG A 236 -12.75 9.29 -16.91
C ARG A 236 -13.83 9.10 -17.95
N ASN A 237 -13.84 9.96 -18.95
CA ASN A 237 -14.71 9.80 -20.09
C ASN A 237 -14.16 8.70 -21.01
N ALA A 238 -15.00 7.78 -21.46
CA ALA A 238 -14.53 6.65 -22.26
C ALA A 238 -13.98 7.07 -23.65
N HIS A 239 -14.45 8.20 -24.20
CA HIS A 239 -14.05 8.69 -25.52
C HIS A 239 -12.88 9.67 -25.44
N THR A 240 -12.96 10.66 -24.56
CA THR A 240 -11.94 11.73 -24.47
C THR A 240 -10.81 11.42 -23.50
N LEU A 241 -10.95 10.39 -22.65
CA LEU A 241 -10.06 10.07 -21.53
C LEU A 241 -9.89 11.20 -20.50
N SER A 242 -10.64 12.29 -20.62
CA SER A 242 -10.64 13.41 -19.67
C SER A 242 -11.43 13.08 -18.41
N SER A 243 -11.31 13.88 -17.37
CA SER A 243 -12.05 13.68 -16.12
C SER A 243 -13.57 13.73 -16.33
N GLN A 244 -14.29 12.72 -15.84
CA GLN A 244 -15.75 12.61 -15.97
C GLN A 244 -16.44 12.92 -14.64
N ARG A 245 -17.42 13.83 -14.65
CA ARG A 245 -18.24 14.12 -13.46
C ARG A 245 -19.09 12.91 -13.08
N ILE A 246 -19.30 12.70 -11.79
CA ILE A 246 -20.09 11.60 -11.23
C ILE A 246 -21.15 12.10 -10.24
N ALA A 247 -22.16 11.27 -9.98
CA ALA A 247 -23.22 11.56 -9.02
C ALA A 247 -22.65 11.86 -7.63
N PRO A 248 -23.05 12.97 -6.98
CA PRO A 248 -22.65 13.26 -5.61
C PRO A 248 -23.36 12.34 -4.61
N LEU A 249 -22.87 12.30 -3.37
CA LEU A 249 -23.51 11.57 -2.28
C LEU A 249 -24.61 12.40 -1.61
N ILE A 250 -25.71 11.75 -1.28
CA ILE A 250 -26.70 12.23 -0.33
C ILE A 250 -26.22 11.82 1.06
N LEU A 251 -26.17 12.78 1.99
CA LEU A 251 -25.75 12.57 3.37
C LEU A 251 -26.96 12.81 4.27
N GLU A 252 -27.58 11.76 4.80
CA GLU A 252 -28.80 11.87 5.60
C GLU A 252 -28.50 11.73 7.08
N THR A 253 -27.70 10.73 7.42
CA THR A 253 -27.32 10.42 8.80
C THR A 253 -26.06 11.19 9.21
N ASP A 254 -25.88 11.40 10.52
CA ASP A 254 -24.66 12.03 11.03
C ASP A 254 -23.43 11.15 10.80
N ALA A 255 -23.62 9.82 10.76
CA ALA A 255 -22.56 8.88 10.39
C ALA A 255 -22.08 9.08 8.94
N GLU A 256 -23.00 9.24 7.98
CA GLU A 256 -22.64 9.53 6.59
C GLU A 256 -21.94 10.89 6.45
N LYS A 257 -22.39 11.92 7.18
CA LYS A 257 -21.72 13.23 7.19
C LYS A 257 -20.30 13.15 7.74
N ALA A 258 -20.10 12.39 8.83
CA ALA A 258 -18.78 12.17 9.42
C ALA A 258 -17.85 11.42 8.46
N LEU A 259 -18.31 10.31 7.86
CA LEU A 259 -17.54 9.56 6.85
C LEU A 259 -17.14 10.43 5.66
N PHE A 260 -18.05 11.28 5.18
CA PHE A 260 -17.76 12.20 4.08
C PHE A 260 -16.71 13.25 4.46
N ALA A 261 -16.79 13.82 5.66
CA ALA A 261 -15.81 14.78 6.17
C ALA A 261 -14.42 14.13 6.34
N MET A 262 -14.36 12.88 6.81
CA MET A 262 -13.12 12.11 6.89
C MET A 262 -12.50 11.91 5.50
N GLY A 263 -13.28 11.49 4.51
CA GLY A 263 -12.80 11.34 3.13
C GLY A 263 -12.31 12.66 2.51
N GLN A 264 -12.95 13.79 2.83
CA GLN A 264 -12.48 15.11 2.41
C GLN A 264 -11.12 15.46 3.05
N SER A 265 -10.96 15.18 4.35
CA SER A 265 -9.69 15.35 5.06
C SER A 265 -8.58 14.48 4.46
N HIS A 266 -8.88 13.20 4.17
CA HIS A 266 -7.94 12.28 3.52
C HIS A 266 -7.45 12.81 2.16
N LYS A 267 -8.35 13.32 1.32
CA LYS A 267 -7.99 13.91 0.03
C LYS A 267 -7.04 15.10 0.18
N ASN A 268 -7.31 15.99 1.13
CA ASN A 268 -6.47 17.16 1.37
C ASN A 268 -5.08 16.74 1.86
N ARG A 269 -5.01 15.73 2.72
CA ARG A 269 -3.77 15.19 3.27
C ARG A 269 -2.88 14.49 2.23
N LYS A 270 -3.47 13.67 1.34
CA LYS A 270 -2.69 13.07 0.23
C LYS A 270 -2.02 14.13 -0.64
N ARG A 271 -2.67 15.30 -0.81
CA ARG A 271 -2.11 16.42 -1.57
C ARG A 271 -0.92 17.08 -0.86
N THR A 272 -0.93 17.16 0.47
CA THR A 272 0.19 17.73 1.25
C THR A 272 1.34 16.74 1.39
N GLU A 273 1.07 15.45 1.60
CA GLU A 273 2.09 14.40 1.71
C GLU A 273 2.95 14.29 0.44
N ALA A 274 2.35 14.41 -0.75
CA ALA A 274 3.07 14.45 -2.03
C ALA A 274 4.07 15.62 -2.16
N ALA A 275 3.93 16.68 -1.35
CA ALA A 275 4.86 17.80 -1.32
C ALA A 275 6.08 17.54 -0.42
N SER A 276 6.02 16.57 0.49
CA SER A 276 7.03 16.32 1.55
C SER A 276 8.02 15.18 1.27
N SER A 277 8.02 14.60 0.06
CA SER A 277 8.88 13.46 -0.31
C SER A 277 10.38 13.74 -0.14
N LEU A 278 11.16 12.74 0.29
CA LEU A 278 12.63 12.80 0.35
C LEU A 278 13.30 12.97 -1.02
N GLU A 279 12.58 12.74 -2.12
CA GLU A 279 13.04 13.14 -3.45
C GLU A 279 13.18 14.67 -3.58
N LYS A 280 12.50 15.44 -2.72
CA LYS A 280 12.45 16.92 -2.72
C LYS A 280 13.13 17.54 -1.50
N VAL A 281 13.17 16.82 -0.38
CA VAL A 281 13.67 17.34 0.92
C VAL A 281 14.81 16.44 1.42
N PRO A 282 15.96 17.01 1.84
CA PRO A 282 17.08 16.21 2.34
C PRO A 282 16.73 15.47 3.66
N PRO A 283 17.47 14.41 3.99
CA PRO A 283 17.30 13.69 5.25
C PRO A 283 17.56 14.59 6.46
N SER A 284 16.90 14.28 7.57
CA SER A 284 17.13 14.97 8.85
C SER A 284 18.52 14.66 9.42
N LYS A 285 18.95 15.44 10.40
CA LYS A 285 20.25 15.25 11.08
C LYS A 285 20.39 13.85 11.70
N GLU A 286 19.32 13.32 12.29
CA GLU A 286 19.29 11.99 12.89
C GLU A 286 19.40 10.88 11.83
N GLU A 287 18.71 11.06 10.69
CA GLU A 287 18.75 10.12 9.56
C GLU A 287 20.11 10.14 8.87
N ALA A 288 20.74 11.30 8.74
CA ALA A 288 22.11 11.41 8.23
C ALA A 288 23.11 10.70 9.16
N PHE A 289 22.95 10.84 10.49
CA PHE A 289 23.77 10.10 11.46
C PHE A 289 23.55 8.58 11.37
N LEU A 290 22.29 8.15 11.22
CA LEU A 290 21.96 6.75 10.98
C LEU A 290 22.67 6.23 9.73
N LEU A 291 22.60 6.92 8.60
CA LEU A 291 23.29 6.50 7.38
C LEU A 291 24.80 6.39 7.58
N HIS A 292 25.41 7.34 8.28
CA HIS A 292 26.83 7.28 8.59
C HIS A 292 27.17 6.05 9.46
N SER A 293 26.33 5.73 10.45
CA SER A 293 26.52 4.51 11.26
C SER A 293 26.44 3.23 10.42
N GLN A 294 25.50 3.16 9.46
CA GLN A 294 25.37 2.01 8.55
C GLN A 294 26.56 1.90 7.59
N TYR A 295 27.09 3.04 7.13
CA TYR A 295 28.31 3.09 6.32
C TYR A 295 29.52 2.54 7.09
N LEU A 296 29.73 2.93 8.35
CA LEU A 296 30.80 2.40 9.20
C LEU A 296 30.66 0.88 9.42
N ARG A 297 29.44 0.38 9.65
CA ARG A 297 29.17 -1.07 9.74
C ARG A 297 29.57 -1.80 8.46
N GLY A 298 29.20 -1.25 7.30
CA GLY A 298 29.55 -1.81 6.00
C GLY A 298 31.05 -1.80 5.73
N LEU A 299 31.77 -0.77 6.18
CA LEU A 299 33.23 -0.70 6.11
C LEU A 299 33.88 -1.82 6.94
N HIS A 300 33.46 -2.00 8.19
CA HIS A 300 34.00 -3.05 9.07
C HIS A 300 33.74 -4.47 8.52
N ALA A 301 32.62 -4.65 7.83
CA ALA A 301 32.26 -5.90 7.18
C ALA A 301 32.92 -6.11 5.80
N GLY A 302 33.82 -5.21 5.38
CA GLY A 302 34.53 -5.32 4.10
C GLY A 302 33.64 -5.17 2.87
N MET A 303 32.40 -4.66 3.00
CA MET A 303 31.45 -4.57 1.87
C MET A 303 31.90 -3.61 0.76
N PHE A 304 32.81 -2.68 1.07
CA PHE A 304 33.35 -1.67 0.16
C PHE A 304 34.79 -1.95 -0.28
N ALA A 305 35.35 -3.11 0.06
CA ALA A 305 36.75 -3.44 -0.18
C ALA A 305 37.13 -3.63 -1.66
N THR A 306 36.14 -3.77 -2.56
CA THR A 306 36.34 -3.96 -4.00
C THR A 306 36.39 -2.66 -4.80
N ASP A 307 36.34 -1.49 -4.15
CA ASP A 307 36.44 -0.20 -4.84
C ASP A 307 37.93 0.16 -5.06
N GLU A 308 38.50 -0.36 -6.15
CA GLU A 308 39.94 -0.25 -6.48
C GLU A 308 40.44 1.21 -6.56
N LEU A 309 39.55 2.18 -6.71
CA LEU A 309 39.88 3.61 -6.88
C LEU A 309 40.22 4.33 -5.57
N HIS A 310 39.70 3.86 -4.42
CA HIS A 310 39.82 4.56 -3.13
C HIS A 310 40.86 3.94 -2.19
N GLY A 311 41.68 3.02 -2.71
CA GLY A 311 42.68 2.29 -1.93
C GLY A 311 42.07 1.20 -1.06
N PRO A 312 42.89 0.36 -0.41
CA PRO A 312 42.38 -0.61 0.54
C PRO A 312 41.60 0.16 1.63
N ALA A 313 40.33 -0.21 1.83
CA ALA A 313 39.57 0.26 2.98
C ALA A 313 40.48 0.16 4.20
N ILE A 314 40.56 1.24 5.01
CA ILE A 314 41.31 1.23 6.27
C ILE A 314 40.94 -0.09 6.93
N LYS A 315 41.93 -0.98 7.10
CA LYS A 315 41.78 -2.22 7.85
C LYS A 315 41.57 -1.81 9.32
N LEU A 316 40.41 -1.24 9.63
CA LEU A 316 39.88 -1.32 10.96
C LEU A 316 39.66 -2.80 11.18
N GLU A 317 40.28 -3.33 12.24
CA GLU A 317 40.28 -4.75 12.58
C GLU A 317 38.92 -5.34 12.23
N THR A 318 38.91 -6.37 11.38
CA THR A 318 37.70 -7.14 11.09
C THR A 318 37.23 -7.68 12.41
N VAL A 319 36.29 -6.97 13.03
CA VAL A 319 35.53 -7.50 14.15
C VAL A 319 34.58 -8.51 13.53
N ASN A 320 35.13 -9.67 13.17
CA ASN A 320 34.40 -10.91 13.06
C ASN A 320 33.86 -11.17 14.46
N HIS A 321 32.77 -10.50 14.82
CA HIS A 321 31.94 -11.00 15.89
C HIS A 321 31.37 -12.31 15.36
N PRO A 322 31.76 -13.48 15.91
CA PRO A 322 31.19 -14.76 15.49
C PRO A 322 29.67 -14.81 15.73
N ASN A 323 29.16 -13.87 16.54
CA ASN A 323 27.76 -13.68 16.91
C ASN A 323 27.16 -12.36 16.38
N GLY A 324 27.81 -11.70 15.40
CA GLY A 324 27.31 -10.45 14.82
C GLY A 324 26.29 -10.69 13.69
N PRO A 325 25.44 -9.69 13.37
CA PRO A 325 24.45 -9.84 12.31
C PRO A 325 25.10 -10.09 10.94
N THR A 326 24.57 -11.04 10.18
CA THR A 326 24.99 -11.29 8.81
C THR A 326 24.56 -10.13 7.89
N LEU A 327 25.54 -9.33 7.43
CA LEU A 327 25.28 -8.17 6.59
C LEU A 327 25.18 -8.54 5.10
N VAL A 328 24.08 -8.17 4.48
CA VAL A 328 23.77 -8.45 3.07
C VAL A 328 23.64 -7.13 2.29
N PRO A 329 24.44 -6.90 1.25
CA PRO A 329 24.24 -5.73 0.39
C PRO A 329 22.86 -5.73 -0.27
N VAL A 330 22.18 -4.57 -0.30
CA VAL A 330 20.83 -4.42 -0.92
C VAL A 330 20.79 -5.03 -2.32
N ARG A 331 21.77 -4.75 -3.19
CA ARG A 331 21.86 -5.32 -4.54
C ARG A 331 21.79 -6.86 -4.61
N LYS A 332 22.25 -7.57 -3.58
CA LYS A 332 22.22 -9.05 -3.52
C LYS A 332 20.83 -9.60 -3.20
N THR A 333 19.90 -8.73 -2.79
CA THR A 333 18.49 -9.08 -2.55
C THR A 333 17.60 -8.81 -3.75
N SER A 334 18.19 -8.32 -4.85
CA SER A 334 17.43 -7.92 -6.04
C SER A 334 16.89 -9.15 -6.78
N LEU A 335 15.59 -9.16 -7.06
CA LEU A 335 14.93 -10.12 -7.94
C LEU A 335 14.17 -9.35 -9.01
N SER A 336 13.99 -9.95 -10.18
CA SER A 336 13.15 -9.37 -11.23
C SER A 336 12.34 -10.44 -11.94
N THR A 337 11.20 -10.03 -12.47
CA THR A 337 10.39 -10.84 -13.37
C THR A 337 9.89 -9.98 -14.51
N THR A 338 9.79 -10.58 -15.69
CA THR A 338 9.32 -9.92 -16.90
C THR A 338 8.17 -10.72 -17.45
N MET A 339 7.07 -10.03 -17.78
CA MET A 339 5.84 -10.65 -18.24
C MET A 339 5.34 -9.92 -19.48
N HIS A 340 4.86 -10.68 -20.46
CA HIS A 340 4.10 -10.12 -21.56
C HIS A 340 2.62 -10.00 -21.16
N MET A 341 2.03 -8.83 -21.39
CA MET A 341 0.69 -8.49 -20.92
C MET A 341 -0.36 -9.00 -21.88
N HIS A 342 -1.11 -10.03 -21.48
CA HIS A 342 -2.10 -10.67 -22.33
C HIS A 342 -3.55 -10.26 -21.98
N PRO A 343 -4.50 -10.42 -22.92
CA PRO A 343 -5.88 -10.02 -22.70
C PRO A 343 -6.59 -10.67 -21.51
N GLN A 344 -6.13 -11.81 -20.99
CA GLN A 344 -6.72 -12.47 -19.83
C GLN A 344 -6.58 -11.64 -18.54
N GLN A 345 -5.64 -10.70 -18.51
CA GLN A 345 -5.29 -9.85 -17.35
C GLN A 345 -5.91 -8.44 -17.45
N ARG A 346 -6.76 -8.22 -18.46
CA ARG A 346 -7.33 -6.89 -18.74
C ARG A 346 -8.57 -6.60 -17.90
N ASN A 347 -8.78 -5.31 -17.66
CA ASN A 347 -10.03 -4.77 -17.17
C ASN A 347 -11.04 -4.57 -18.32
N VAL A 348 -12.25 -4.10 -17.98
CA VAL A 348 -13.32 -3.71 -18.93
C VAL A 348 -12.88 -2.77 -20.06
N HIS A 349 -11.72 -2.12 -19.93
CA HIS A 349 -11.19 -1.11 -20.84
C HIS A 349 -9.90 -1.54 -21.54
N GLN A 350 -9.64 -2.85 -21.60
CA GLN A 350 -8.51 -3.41 -22.34
C GLN A 350 -7.13 -2.91 -21.85
N LYS A 351 -7.02 -2.55 -20.57
CA LYS A 351 -5.75 -2.25 -19.88
C LYS A 351 -5.53 -3.23 -18.74
N ILE A 352 -4.29 -3.43 -18.34
CA ILE A 352 -3.98 -4.32 -17.22
C ILE A 352 -4.52 -3.70 -15.94
N PHE A 353 -5.17 -4.55 -15.16
CA PHE A 353 -5.87 -4.18 -13.95
C PHE A 353 -4.91 -3.90 -12.79
N GLY A 354 -5.22 -2.91 -11.95
CA GLY A 354 -4.36 -2.52 -10.81
C GLY A 354 -4.12 -3.67 -9.84
N GLY A 355 -5.15 -4.47 -9.59
CA GLY A 355 -5.09 -5.68 -8.78
C GLY A 355 -4.10 -6.72 -9.29
N PHE A 356 -3.95 -6.87 -10.61
CA PHE A 356 -2.97 -7.79 -11.16
C PHE A 356 -1.53 -7.32 -10.91
N LEU A 357 -1.28 -6.01 -11.00
CA LEU A 357 0.02 -5.42 -10.67
C LEU A 357 0.33 -5.60 -9.18
N MET A 358 -0.65 -5.35 -8.30
CA MET A 358 -0.48 -5.56 -6.86
C MET A 358 -0.16 -7.01 -6.51
N ARG A 359 -0.88 -7.97 -7.09
CA ARG A 359 -0.61 -9.40 -6.90
C ARG A 359 0.81 -9.77 -7.33
N SER A 360 1.18 -9.38 -8.55
CA SER A 360 2.46 -9.75 -9.13
C SER A 360 3.63 -9.11 -8.37
N ALA A 361 3.47 -7.86 -7.94
CA ALA A 361 4.45 -7.16 -7.11
C ALA A 361 4.55 -7.79 -5.72
N TYR A 362 3.43 -8.18 -5.10
CA TYR A 362 3.41 -8.88 -3.82
C TYR A 362 4.16 -10.23 -3.91
N GLU A 363 3.87 -11.04 -4.93
CA GLU A 363 4.50 -12.35 -5.11
C GLU A 363 6.02 -12.19 -5.29
N LEU A 364 6.47 -11.20 -6.07
CA LEU A 364 7.89 -10.90 -6.21
C LEU A 364 8.54 -10.42 -4.91
N ALA A 365 7.89 -9.51 -4.19
CA ALA A 365 8.39 -8.98 -2.92
C ALA A 365 8.51 -10.09 -1.86
N TRP A 366 7.50 -10.96 -1.78
CA TRP A 366 7.50 -12.12 -0.90
C TRP A 366 8.65 -13.07 -1.23
N MET A 367 8.91 -13.34 -2.52
CA MET A 367 10.05 -14.17 -2.94
C MET A 367 11.39 -13.53 -2.56
N ALA A 368 11.54 -12.21 -2.68
CA ALA A 368 12.76 -11.52 -2.27
C ALA A 368 13.02 -11.66 -0.76
N SER A 369 12.00 -11.42 0.06
CA SER A 369 12.05 -11.61 1.51
C SER A 369 12.31 -13.06 1.90
N ALA A 370 11.59 -14.01 1.31
CA ALA A 370 11.76 -15.44 1.58
C ALA A 370 13.16 -15.93 1.17
N SER A 371 13.73 -15.42 0.08
CA SER A 371 15.10 -15.75 -0.38
C SER A 371 16.19 -15.19 0.55
N LEU A 372 15.92 -14.08 1.24
CA LEU A 372 16.87 -13.54 2.22
C LEU A 372 17.01 -14.49 3.42
N VAL A 373 15.93 -15.10 3.90
CA VAL A 373 15.95 -15.96 5.11
C VAL A 373 15.79 -17.46 4.85
N ASN A 374 15.59 -17.85 3.58
CA ASN A 374 15.33 -19.24 3.15
C ASN A 374 14.17 -19.92 3.89
N ARG A 375 13.11 -19.17 4.19
CA ARG A 375 11.89 -19.67 4.84
C ARG A 375 10.67 -18.84 4.48
N HIS A 376 9.50 -19.32 4.90
CA HIS A 376 8.26 -18.57 4.78
C HIS A 376 8.33 -17.27 5.61
N VAL A 377 7.82 -16.18 5.04
CA VAL A 377 7.74 -14.86 5.68
C VAL A 377 6.28 -14.41 5.76
N GLN A 378 5.94 -13.63 6.77
CA GLN A 378 4.56 -13.16 6.98
C GLN A 378 4.40 -11.74 6.43
N PHE A 379 3.35 -11.52 5.65
CA PHE A 379 3.00 -10.17 5.22
C PHE A 379 2.45 -9.36 6.39
N LEU A 380 2.87 -8.09 6.47
CA LEU A 380 2.37 -7.13 7.45
C LEU A 380 1.55 -6.02 6.80
N SER A 381 2.10 -5.39 5.76
CA SER A 381 1.44 -4.25 5.14
C SER A 381 1.88 -3.97 3.70
N LEU A 382 1.00 -3.33 2.94
CA LEU A 382 1.28 -2.64 1.69
C LEU A 382 1.10 -1.15 1.95
N ASP A 383 2.14 -0.35 1.78
CA ASP A 383 2.04 1.10 1.96
C ASP A 383 1.26 1.77 0.82
N ALA A 384 0.88 3.04 1.06
CA ALA A 384 0.15 3.82 0.08
C ALA A 384 0.91 3.91 -1.26
N LEU A 385 0.18 3.74 -2.35
CA LEU A 385 0.71 3.73 -3.72
C LEU A 385 -0.20 4.51 -4.67
N SER A 386 0.38 5.04 -5.75
CA SER A 386 -0.34 5.77 -6.79
C SER A 386 -0.03 5.20 -8.17
N PHE A 387 -1.07 4.97 -8.97
CA PHE A 387 -0.97 4.51 -10.34
C PHE A 387 -0.67 5.68 -11.28
N HIS A 388 0.58 5.79 -11.72
CA HIS A 388 1.04 6.91 -12.55
C HIS A 388 0.73 6.72 -14.03
N ALA A 389 0.87 5.49 -14.55
CA ALA A 389 0.65 5.18 -15.95
C ALA A 389 -0.07 3.83 -16.13
N PRO A 390 -1.07 3.75 -17.02
CA PRO A 390 -1.75 2.50 -17.35
C PRO A 390 -0.80 1.57 -18.11
N VAL A 391 -0.96 0.26 -17.93
CA VAL A 391 -0.20 -0.75 -18.65
C VAL A 391 -1.05 -1.30 -19.82
N PRO A 392 -0.63 -1.11 -21.08
CA PRO A 392 -1.38 -1.63 -22.24
C PRO A 392 -1.26 -3.16 -22.36
N ILE A 393 -2.28 -3.78 -22.94
CA ILE A 393 -2.17 -5.15 -23.46
C ILE A 393 -1.14 -5.16 -24.59
N GLY A 394 -0.31 -6.20 -24.65
CA GLY A 394 0.78 -6.34 -25.61
C GLY A 394 2.08 -5.69 -25.15
N ALA A 395 2.06 -4.88 -24.08
CA ALA A 395 3.28 -4.32 -23.51
C ALA A 395 4.06 -5.36 -22.71
N MET A 396 5.36 -5.13 -22.57
CA MET A 396 6.21 -5.88 -21.65
C MET A 396 6.21 -5.18 -20.29
N LEU A 397 5.79 -5.90 -19.25
CA LEU A 397 5.86 -5.43 -17.86
C LEU A 397 7.08 -6.04 -17.20
N GLN A 398 7.99 -5.20 -16.70
CA GLN A 398 9.11 -5.61 -15.86
C GLN A 398 8.85 -5.19 -14.42
N LEU A 399 8.96 -6.15 -13.50
CA LEU A 399 8.93 -5.91 -12.07
C LEU A 399 10.33 -6.18 -11.51
N SER A 400 10.85 -5.25 -10.73
CA SER A 400 12.16 -5.36 -10.07
C SER A 400 12.00 -5.08 -8.59
N SER A 401 12.33 -6.04 -7.74
CA SER A 401 12.22 -5.93 -6.28
C SER A 401 13.59 -5.86 -5.61
N GLN A 402 13.68 -5.15 -4.50
CA GLN A 402 14.82 -5.21 -3.59
C GLN A 402 14.38 -4.96 -2.15
N ILE A 403 15.10 -5.53 -1.19
CA ILE A 403 14.87 -5.28 0.23
C ILE A 403 15.59 -3.97 0.58
N ALA A 404 14.81 -2.90 0.78
CA ALA A 404 15.34 -1.56 1.03
C ALA A 404 15.77 -1.36 2.48
N TYR A 405 15.11 -2.03 3.42
CA TYR A 405 15.35 -1.87 4.86
C TYR A 405 15.09 -3.17 5.62
N THR A 406 15.84 -3.38 6.70
CA THR A 406 15.58 -4.41 7.73
C THR A 406 15.70 -3.77 9.11
N SER A 407 14.74 -4.03 9.99
CA SER A 407 14.83 -3.59 11.38
C SER A 407 15.88 -4.39 12.16
N GLU A 408 16.29 -3.85 13.30
CA GLU A 408 17.12 -4.61 14.24
C GLU A 408 16.20 -5.51 15.10
N PRO A 409 16.61 -6.76 15.41
CA PRO A 409 15.80 -7.68 16.22
C PRO A 409 15.35 -7.08 17.56
N ASP A 410 16.23 -6.32 18.22
CA ASP A 410 16.01 -5.69 19.51
C ASP A 410 14.90 -4.62 19.49
N GLN A 411 14.48 -4.19 18.30
CA GLN A 411 13.41 -3.20 18.13
C GLN A 411 12.02 -3.85 18.11
N HIS A 412 11.93 -5.18 18.03
CA HIS A 412 10.66 -5.90 18.06
C HIS A 412 10.49 -6.66 19.39
N PRO A 413 9.33 -6.60 20.05
CA PRO A 413 9.10 -7.30 21.34
C PRO A 413 9.37 -8.81 21.30
N GLN A 414 9.24 -9.41 20.11
CA GLN A 414 9.45 -10.83 19.86
C GLN A 414 10.83 -11.16 19.26
N GLY A 415 11.75 -10.18 19.15
CA GLY A 415 13.06 -10.41 18.51
C GLY A 415 13.00 -10.65 16.99
N HIS A 416 11.87 -10.33 16.35
CA HIS A 416 11.66 -10.52 14.93
C HIS A 416 12.26 -9.37 14.10
N THR A 417 12.78 -9.70 12.92
CA THR A 417 13.28 -8.72 11.96
C THR A 417 12.20 -8.40 10.93
N ILE A 418 11.87 -7.12 10.78
CA ILE A 418 10.90 -6.64 9.80
C ILE A 418 11.64 -6.09 8.57
N ALA A 419 11.27 -6.55 7.38
CA ALA A 419 11.82 -6.09 6.12
C ALA A 419 10.87 -5.15 5.38
N GLY A 420 11.40 -4.00 4.94
CA GLY A 420 10.77 -3.12 3.97
C GLY A 420 11.27 -3.44 2.56
N VAL A 421 10.38 -3.85 1.67
CA VAL A 421 10.68 -4.27 0.29
C VAL A 421 10.07 -3.30 -0.70
N THR A 422 10.87 -2.84 -1.65
CA THR A 422 10.42 -1.97 -2.74
C THR A 422 10.34 -2.78 -4.03
N VAL A 423 9.24 -2.65 -4.77
CA VAL A 423 9.07 -3.23 -6.10
C VAL A 423 8.75 -2.14 -7.10
N LEU A 424 9.61 -1.96 -8.10
CA LEU A 424 9.41 -1.06 -9.22
C LEU A 424 8.73 -1.80 -10.37
N ALA A 425 7.65 -1.24 -10.90
CA ALA A 425 6.98 -1.70 -12.10
C ALA A 425 7.24 -0.74 -13.26
N GLU A 426 7.84 -1.28 -14.33
CA GLU A 426 8.15 -0.55 -15.55
C GLU A 426 7.44 -1.19 -16.75
N VAL A 427 6.88 -0.34 -17.60
CA VAL A 427 6.31 -0.73 -18.89
C VAL A 427 7.36 -0.47 -19.95
N VAL A 428 7.69 -1.50 -20.70
CA VAL A 428 8.58 -1.44 -21.85
C VAL A 428 7.73 -1.54 -23.11
N ASP A 429 7.83 -0.52 -23.95
CA ASP A 429 7.25 -0.53 -25.29
C ASP A 429 8.14 -1.39 -26.20
N LEU A 430 7.55 -2.41 -26.82
CA LEU A 430 8.30 -3.40 -27.61
C LEU A 430 8.76 -2.86 -28.97
N GLU A 431 8.09 -1.85 -29.51
CA GLU A 431 8.40 -1.30 -30.83
C GLU A 431 9.51 -0.25 -30.73
N THR A 432 9.46 0.57 -29.68
CA THR A 432 10.39 1.70 -29.48
C THR A 432 11.52 1.41 -28.49
N GLY A 433 11.35 0.40 -27.62
CA GLY A 433 12.24 0.12 -26.50
C GLY A 433 12.12 1.11 -25.33
N GLU A 434 11.18 2.07 -25.38
CA GLU A 434 11.00 3.07 -24.34
C GLU A 434 10.53 2.43 -23.02
N ARG A 435 11.14 2.84 -21.91
CA ARG A 435 10.81 2.36 -20.56
C ARG A 435 10.13 3.46 -19.77
N LYS A 436 8.94 3.17 -19.23
CA LYS A 436 8.15 4.09 -18.41
C LYS A 436 7.86 3.48 -17.05
N LYS A 437 8.18 4.21 -15.98
CA LYS A 437 7.75 3.86 -14.63
C LYS A 437 6.22 3.90 -14.55
N SER A 438 5.60 2.78 -14.23
CA SER A 438 4.16 2.69 -13.99
C SER A 438 3.82 2.87 -12.52
N ASN A 439 4.48 2.10 -11.64
CA ASN A 439 4.19 2.06 -10.21
C ASN A 439 5.43 1.73 -9.37
N THR A 440 5.39 2.11 -8.10
CA THR A 440 6.30 1.59 -7.08
C THR A 440 5.46 1.07 -5.91
N PHE A 441 5.71 -0.18 -5.52
CA PHE A 441 5.05 -0.83 -4.40
C PHE A 441 6.03 -0.92 -3.24
N HIS A 442 5.55 -0.66 -2.03
CA HIS A 442 6.34 -0.86 -0.82
C HIS A 442 5.59 -1.81 0.11
N PHE A 443 6.25 -2.89 0.48
CA PHE A 443 5.71 -3.96 1.31
C PHE A 443 6.51 -4.09 2.59
N SER A 444 5.84 -4.45 3.68
CA SER A 444 6.49 -4.85 4.92
C SER A 444 6.23 -6.32 5.20
N PHE A 445 7.28 -7.08 5.51
CA PHE A 445 7.21 -8.49 5.87
C PHE A 445 7.91 -8.74 7.22
N ASP A 446 7.30 -9.59 8.03
CA ASP A 446 7.96 -10.19 9.18
C ASP A 446 8.81 -11.38 8.71
N LEU A 447 10.11 -11.27 8.90
CA LEU A 447 11.07 -12.30 8.54
C LEU A 447 11.24 -13.35 9.66
N GLY A 448 10.66 -13.16 10.85
CA GLY A 448 10.89 -13.94 12.06
C GLY A 448 12.25 -13.63 12.71
N GLU A 449 12.70 -14.51 13.61
CA GLU A 449 14.02 -14.42 14.26
C GLU A 449 15.16 -14.64 13.25
N THR A 450 15.86 -13.59 12.87
CA THR A 450 16.99 -13.66 11.94
C THR A 450 18.01 -12.58 12.25
N ASP A 451 19.29 -12.92 12.10
CA ASP A 451 20.43 -12.03 12.23
C ASP A 451 20.78 -11.33 10.90
N ARG A 452 20.12 -11.72 9.80
CA ARG A 452 20.37 -11.16 8.46
C ARG A 452 19.83 -9.75 8.34
N GLN A 453 20.71 -8.80 8.02
CA GLN A 453 20.36 -7.39 7.83
C GLN A 453 20.87 -6.86 6.51
N VAL A 454 20.09 -5.99 5.88
CA VAL A 454 20.48 -5.36 4.61
C VAL A 454 21.22 -4.04 4.85
N LEU A 455 22.21 -3.77 4.01
CA LEU A 455 22.93 -2.49 4.03
C LEU A 455 22.96 -1.84 2.64
N PRO A 456 22.66 -0.53 2.57
CA PRO A 456 22.79 0.23 1.33
C PRO A 456 24.26 0.44 0.98
N GLN A 457 24.58 0.40 -0.32
CA GLN A 457 25.91 0.67 -0.84
C GLN A 457 25.97 1.99 -1.62
N THR A 458 24.86 2.39 -2.24
CA THR A 458 24.77 3.64 -3.00
C THR A 458 23.97 4.70 -2.24
N TYR A 459 24.16 5.97 -2.60
CA TYR A 459 23.36 7.06 -2.03
C TYR A 459 21.86 6.88 -2.28
N LYS A 460 21.49 6.36 -3.46
CA LYS A 460 20.09 6.06 -3.78
C LYS A 460 19.50 4.99 -2.86
N GLU A 461 20.23 3.89 -2.67
CA GLU A 461 19.83 2.84 -1.73
C GLU A 461 19.76 3.38 -0.29
N ALA A 462 20.64 4.31 0.09
CA ALA A 462 20.61 4.95 1.40
C ALA A 462 19.36 5.80 1.62
N MET A 463 18.89 6.54 0.60
CA MET A 463 17.62 7.26 0.68
C MET A 463 16.43 6.30 0.80
N GLU A 464 16.44 5.22 0.02
CA GLU A 464 15.40 4.19 0.09
C GLU A 464 15.41 3.44 1.43
N PHE A 465 16.58 3.27 2.06
CA PHE A 465 16.72 2.69 3.40
C PHE A 465 16.04 3.55 4.46
N ILE A 466 16.20 4.88 4.40
CA ILE A 466 15.52 5.80 5.32
C ILE A 466 13.99 5.74 5.12
N GLU A 467 13.53 5.82 3.86
CA GLU A 467 12.10 5.71 3.56
C GLU A 467 11.52 4.36 4.00
N GLY A 468 12.27 3.27 3.82
CA GLY A 468 11.91 1.93 4.27
C GLY A 468 11.78 1.86 5.79
N LYS A 469 12.75 2.44 6.52
CA LYS A 469 12.69 2.56 7.98
C LYS A 469 11.44 3.31 8.44
N ARG A 470 11.15 4.47 7.85
CA ARG A 470 9.96 5.26 8.18
C ARG A 470 8.66 4.46 8.01
N ARG A 471 8.51 3.74 6.90
CA ARG A 471 7.33 2.90 6.61
C ARG A 471 7.15 1.76 7.62
N VAL A 472 8.26 1.09 7.97
CA VAL A 472 8.25 0.01 8.95
C VAL A 472 7.90 0.52 10.35
N GLU A 473 8.49 1.64 10.78
CA GLU A 473 8.19 2.27 12.08
C GLU A 473 6.72 2.71 12.18
N ILE A 474 6.20 3.38 11.15
CA ILE A 474 4.79 3.78 11.07
C ILE A 474 3.89 2.54 11.20
N GLY A 475 4.22 1.46 10.52
CA GLY A 475 3.45 0.23 10.58
C GLY A 475 3.49 -0.46 11.93
N ALA A 476 4.65 -0.48 12.58
CA ALA A 476 4.79 -1.02 13.93
C ALA A 476 3.93 -0.21 14.93
N GLU A 477 3.97 1.12 14.85
CA GLU A 477 3.15 2.01 15.69
C GLU A 477 1.65 1.73 15.49
N MET A 478 1.18 1.60 14.24
CA MET A 478 -0.23 1.26 13.95
C MET A 478 -0.63 -0.10 14.50
N ARG A 479 0.15 -1.16 14.23
CA ARG A 479 -0.18 -2.51 14.69
C ARG A 479 -0.27 -2.59 16.21
N ARG A 480 0.66 -1.95 16.92
CA ARG A 480 0.63 -1.83 18.38
C ARG A 480 -0.66 -1.17 18.86
N LEU A 481 -1.02 -0.04 18.24
CA LEU A 481 -2.25 0.69 18.58
C LEU A 481 -3.50 -0.14 18.32
N TYR A 482 -3.54 -0.92 17.23
CA TYR A 482 -4.65 -1.83 16.92
C TYR A 482 -4.82 -2.95 17.94
N GLN A 483 -3.72 -3.54 18.40
CA GLN A 483 -3.70 -4.61 19.40
C GLN A 483 -4.09 -4.13 20.81
N GLY A 484 -4.23 -2.80 21.00
CA GLY A 484 -4.63 -2.23 22.28
C GLY A 484 -3.51 -2.25 23.33
N GLU A 485 -2.26 -2.46 22.92
CA GLU A 485 -1.13 -2.34 23.81
C GLU A 485 -0.94 -0.86 24.18
N PRO A 486 -0.99 -0.50 25.48
CA PRO A 486 -0.77 0.88 25.89
C PRO A 486 0.63 1.33 25.46
N ASP A 487 0.74 2.63 25.19
CA ASP A 487 2.02 3.29 24.96
C ASP A 487 2.86 3.08 26.22
N GLU A 488 3.94 2.31 26.12
CA GLU A 488 4.97 2.23 27.17
C GLU A 488 5.77 3.53 27.15
N THR A 489 5.07 4.63 27.37
CA THR A 489 5.68 5.78 27.99
C THR A 489 5.66 5.48 29.49
N PRO A 490 6.81 5.37 30.17
CA PRO A 490 6.80 5.24 31.61
C PRO A 490 6.19 6.53 32.17
N HIS A 491 4.91 6.46 32.56
CA HIS A 491 4.30 7.41 33.46
C HIS A 491 5.04 7.31 34.79
N LEU A 492 6.13 8.06 34.93
CA LEU A 492 6.70 8.38 36.23
C LEU A 492 5.72 9.33 36.91
N SER A 493 4.90 8.77 37.79
CA SER A 493 4.23 9.49 38.87
C SER A 493 5.28 10.31 39.64
N ALA A 494 4.88 11.54 39.97
CA ALA A 494 5.66 12.62 40.57
C ALA A 494 6.54 12.23 41.77
#